data_AF-A0A1K1R4E0-F1
#
_entry.id   AF-A0A1K1R4E0-F1
#
_cell.length_a   1.000
_cell.length_b   1.000
_cell.length_c   1.000
_cell.angle_alpha   90.00
_cell.angle_beta   90.00
_cell.angle_gamma   90.00
#
_symmetry.space_group_name_H-M   'P 1'
#
loop_
_entity.id
_entity.type
_entity.pdbx_description
1 polymer ?
#
loop_
_entity_poly.entity_id
_entity_poly.type
_entity_poly.pdbx_seq_one_letter_code
_entity_poly.pdbx_strand_id
1 'polypeptide(L)'
;MGLKILKTIAIVLLGILPYSTVLSNFSPYWTTTYTFRDYLVASLLFAIVSLLLGWWVSTGKLLFNSGFFFFLLGLLTAPPFMIGPPEMTPKLLERTTEEHFRYGLLLLSSIVFAIGFVNILRKYWKNISLVNKLIVVPFVLCFAFLIWDNVTSYNFSTELKEWINEGRDPATFFSNYDFQEFCRTLGRSLIYILIPWLSFILFKDGLIRKGQLIFLVLFSSIGILFFFLANFIGIQFYFPFMVPAVALAPAYWLSLMLISQCKSKNIAVDKSL
;
A
#
# COMPACT_ATOMS: atom_id res chain seq x y z
N MET A 1 -16.83 3.61 29.39
CA MET A 1 -17.20 2.66 28.31
C MET A 1 -17.23 3.33 26.93
N GLY A 2 -17.89 4.48 26.78
CA GLY A 2 -18.03 5.20 25.48
C GLY A 2 -16.73 5.53 24.73
N LEU A 3 -15.69 6.04 25.40
CA LEU A 3 -14.43 6.38 24.73
C LEU A 3 -13.71 5.18 24.09
N LYS A 4 -13.81 3.99 24.70
CA LYS A 4 -13.24 2.76 24.14
C LYS A 4 -13.98 2.33 22.87
N ILE A 5 -15.31 2.40 22.89
CA ILE A 5 -16.17 2.10 21.73
C ILE A 5 -15.85 3.07 20.60
N LEU A 6 -15.77 4.37 20.87
CA LEU A 6 -15.48 5.39 19.87
C LEU A 6 -14.09 5.18 19.22
N LYS A 7 -13.08 4.80 20.00
CA LYS A 7 -11.75 4.47 19.46
C LYS A 7 -11.77 3.22 18.58
N THR A 8 -12.52 2.19 18.96
CA THR A 8 -12.69 0.98 18.13
C THR A 8 -13.36 1.33 16.81
N ILE A 9 -14.43 2.15 16.84
CA ILE A 9 -15.10 2.63 15.63
C ILE A 9 -14.12 3.41 14.76
N ALA A 10 -13.33 4.32 15.33
CA ALA A 10 -12.35 5.09 14.57
C ALA A 10 -11.25 4.20 13.94
N ILE A 11 -10.81 3.14 14.61
CA ILE A 11 -9.86 2.17 14.02
C ILE A 11 -10.50 1.43 12.84
N VAL A 12 -11.75 1.00 12.97
CA VAL A 12 -12.47 0.33 11.88
C VAL A 12 -12.65 1.27 10.70
N LEU A 13 -13.05 2.52 10.96
CA LEU A 13 -13.16 3.55 9.94
C LEU A 13 -11.82 3.78 9.24
N LEU A 14 -10.73 3.98 9.98
CA LEU A 14 -9.39 4.11 9.41
C LEU A 14 -9.02 2.89 8.55
N GLY A 15 -9.36 1.67 8.99
CA GLY A 15 -9.10 0.44 8.24
C GLY A 15 -9.73 0.41 6.84
N ILE A 16 -10.89 1.03 6.68
CA ILE A 16 -11.68 1.03 5.44
C ILE A 16 -11.46 2.31 4.63
N LEU A 17 -11.12 3.41 5.30
CA LEU A 17 -11.11 4.76 4.75
C LEU A 17 -10.24 4.90 3.47
N PRO A 18 -9.00 4.37 3.39
CA PRO A 18 -8.20 4.39 2.16
C PRO A 18 -8.85 3.69 0.94
N TYR A 19 -9.80 2.80 1.19
CA TYR A 19 -10.50 2.01 0.19
C TYR A 19 -11.94 2.48 -0.02
N SER A 20 -12.35 3.55 0.67
CA SER A 20 -13.68 4.15 0.52
C SER A 20 -13.75 5.02 -0.74
N THR A 21 -14.92 5.05 -1.38
CA THR A 21 -15.19 5.82 -2.61
C THR A 21 -15.31 7.33 -2.38
N VAL A 22 -14.92 7.85 -1.21
CA VAL A 22 -15.09 9.27 -0.87
C VAL A 22 -14.30 10.16 -1.83
N LEU A 23 -13.06 9.78 -2.15
CA LEU A 23 -12.21 10.56 -3.05
C LEU A 23 -12.65 10.45 -4.52
N SER A 24 -13.32 9.36 -4.93
CA SER A 24 -13.75 9.21 -6.33
C SER A 24 -14.79 10.27 -6.74
N ASN A 25 -15.54 10.82 -5.77
CA ASN A 25 -16.51 11.90 -6.01
C ASN A 25 -15.85 13.22 -6.47
N PHE A 26 -14.55 13.38 -6.26
CA PHE A 26 -13.79 14.57 -6.64
C PHE A 26 -12.83 14.31 -7.80
N SER A 27 -12.70 13.06 -8.27
CA SER A 27 -11.72 12.69 -9.28
C SER A 27 -12.17 13.12 -10.69
N PRO A 28 -11.30 13.78 -11.47
CA PRO A 28 -11.61 14.18 -12.85
C PRO A 28 -11.79 12.99 -13.80
N TYR A 29 -11.55 11.76 -13.34
CA TYR A 29 -11.85 10.54 -14.10
C TYR A 29 -13.34 10.19 -14.09
N TRP A 30 -14.06 10.55 -13.03
CA TRP A 30 -15.44 10.10 -12.82
C TRP A 30 -16.48 11.21 -12.95
N THR A 31 -16.03 12.47 -12.93
CA THR A 31 -16.91 13.64 -12.94
C THR A 31 -16.32 14.76 -13.78
N THR A 32 -17.18 15.45 -14.51
CA THR A 32 -16.84 16.66 -15.28
C THR A 32 -16.97 17.93 -14.43
N THR A 33 -17.50 17.82 -13.21
CA THR A 33 -17.77 18.96 -12.32
C THR A 33 -16.52 19.46 -11.62
N TYR A 34 -15.58 18.57 -11.29
CA TYR A 34 -14.41 18.89 -10.50
C TYR A 34 -13.13 18.78 -11.33
N THR A 35 -12.18 19.67 -11.05
CA THR A 35 -10.88 19.69 -11.70
C THR A 35 -9.88 18.80 -10.97
N PHE A 36 -8.74 18.50 -11.61
CA PHE A 36 -7.66 17.78 -10.93
C PHE A 36 -7.12 18.53 -9.69
N ARG A 37 -7.17 19.87 -9.70
CA ARG A 37 -6.82 20.69 -8.52
C ARG A 37 -7.74 20.39 -7.34
N ASP A 38 -9.04 20.28 -7.57
CA ASP A 38 -10.02 19.97 -6.52
C ASP A 38 -9.75 18.58 -5.93
N TYR A 39 -9.40 17.63 -6.79
CA TYR A 39 -9.00 16.29 -6.38
C TYR A 39 -7.74 16.28 -5.48
N LEU A 40 -6.73 17.10 -5.81
CA LEU A 40 -5.54 17.24 -4.98
C LEU A 40 -5.87 17.83 -3.60
N VAL A 41 -6.74 18.85 -3.56
CA VAL A 41 -7.20 19.44 -2.29
C VAL A 41 -7.97 18.42 -1.47
N ALA A 42 -8.89 17.68 -2.08
CA ALA A 42 -9.65 16.61 -1.41
C ALA A 42 -8.71 15.52 -0.85
N SER A 43 -7.70 15.11 -1.63
CA SER A 43 -6.69 14.13 -1.21
C SER A 43 -5.87 14.64 -0.01
N LEU A 44 -5.49 15.91 0.00
CA LEU A 44 -4.78 16.53 1.11
C LEU A 44 -5.65 16.60 2.38
N LEU A 45 -6.91 17.05 2.26
CA LEU A 45 -7.85 17.09 3.37
C LEU A 45 -8.10 15.68 3.94
N PHE A 46 -8.26 14.69 3.07
CA PHE A 46 -8.38 13.29 3.45
C PHE A 46 -7.16 12.81 4.27
N ALA A 47 -5.95 13.14 3.81
CA ALA A 47 -4.73 12.79 4.53
C ALA A 47 -4.64 13.47 5.90
N ILE A 48 -4.98 14.76 5.99
CA ILE A 48 -4.99 15.52 7.26
C ILE A 48 -5.99 14.91 8.25
N VAL A 49 -7.23 14.67 7.83
CA VAL A 49 -8.26 14.08 8.69
C VAL A 49 -7.83 12.70 9.17
N SER A 50 -7.30 11.87 8.28
CA SER A 50 -6.81 10.54 8.63
C SER A 50 -5.63 10.58 9.61
N LEU A 51 -4.69 11.52 9.44
CA LEU A 51 -3.58 11.72 10.38
C LEU A 51 -4.06 12.17 11.76
N LEU A 52 -5.01 13.11 11.82
CA LEU A 52 -5.59 13.56 13.08
C LEU A 52 -6.32 12.42 13.81
N LEU A 53 -7.10 11.61 13.08
CA LEU A 53 -7.77 10.43 13.62
C LEU A 53 -6.76 9.38 14.10
N GLY A 54 -5.75 9.07 13.30
CA GLY A 54 -4.68 8.14 13.66
C GLY A 54 -3.91 8.61 14.91
N TRP A 55 -3.59 9.90 14.98
CA TRP A 55 -2.92 10.51 16.12
C TRP A 55 -3.77 10.39 17.40
N TRP A 56 -5.06 10.71 17.32
CA TRP A 56 -6.00 10.58 18.42
C TRP A 56 -6.14 9.13 18.93
N VAL A 57 -6.28 8.17 18.02
CA VAL A 57 -6.37 6.74 18.35
C VAL A 57 -5.09 6.26 19.02
N SER A 58 -3.92 6.64 18.49
CA SER A 58 -2.59 6.26 18.98
C SER A 58 -2.21 6.82 20.35
N THR A 59 -3.08 7.61 21.00
CA THR A 59 -2.80 8.34 22.24
C THR A 59 -1.59 9.28 22.14
N GLY A 60 -1.37 9.88 20.97
CA GLY A 60 -0.29 10.84 20.80
C GLY A 60 1.04 10.27 20.31
N LYS A 61 1.19 8.93 20.29
CA LYS A 61 2.48 8.26 20.07
C LYS A 61 2.71 7.77 18.64
N LEU A 62 1.78 8.06 17.72
CA LEU A 62 1.82 7.61 16.33
C LEU A 62 3.20 7.81 15.70
N LEU A 63 3.72 9.04 15.74
CA LEU A 63 4.96 9.47 15.06
C LEU A 63 6.22 8.75 15.54
N PHE A 64 6.19 8.12 16.72
CA PHE A 64 7.35 7.46 17.32
C PHE A 64 7.35 5.94 17.13
N ASN A 65 6.38 5.39 16.39
CA ASN A 65 6.28 3.96 16.13
C ASN A 65 6.66 3.66 14.68
N SER A 66 7.44 2.61 14.45
CA SER A 66 7.74 2.09 13.11
C SER A 66 6.47 1.77 12.30
N GLY A 67 5.34 1.49 12.99
CA GLY A 67 4.02 1.38 12.36
C GLY A 67 3.53 2.65 11.65
N PHE A 68 4.03 3.84 11.98
CA PHE A 68 3.63 5.09 11.31
C PHE A 68 3.90 5.08 9.81
N PHE A 69 5.05 4.55 9.37
CA PHE A 69 5.37 4.47 7.95
C PHE A 69 4.36 3.59 7.21
N PHE A 70 3.98 2.46 7.80
CA PHE A 70 2.92 1.62 7.23
C PHE A 70 1.55 2.29 7.27
N PHE A 71 1.27 3.14 8.25
CA PHE A 71 0.04 3.94 8.28
C PHE A 71 0.01 4.95 7.11
N LEU A 72 1.13 5.60 6.82
CA LEU A 72 1.25 6.52 5.69
C LEU A 72 0.96 5.85 4.35
N LEU A 73 1.20 4.54 4.21
CA LEU A 73 0.88 3.82 2.98
C LEU A 73 -0.58 3.98 2.59
N GLY A 74 -1.51 3.82 3.53
CA GLY A 74 -2.94 4.00 3.25
C GLY A 74 -3.26 5.42 2.75
N LEU A 75 -2.56 6.44 3.25
CA LEU A 75 -2.76 7.82 2.81
C LEU A 75 -2.21 8.07 1.42
N LEU A 76 -1.05 7.49 1.10
CA LEU A 76 -0.39 7.66 -0.18
C LEU A 76 -1.04 6.82 -1.28
N THR A 77 -1.61 5.67 -0.93
CA THR A 77 -2.24 4.76 -1.90
C THR A 77 -3.71 5.07 -2.15
N ALA A 78 -4.40 5.75 -1.23
CA ALA A 78 -5.82 6.07 -1.40
C ALA A 78 -6.09 6.95 -2.65
N PRO A 79 -5.35 8.05 -2.89
CA PRO A 79 -5.54 8.82 -4.12
C PRO A 79 -5.33 7.99 -5.40
N PRO A 80 -4.18 7.35 -5.65
CA PRO A 80 -3.99 6.59 -6.89
C PRO A 80 -4.99 5.43 -7.04
N PHE A 81 -5.52 4.88 -5.96
CA PHE A 81 -6.60 3.88 -6.03
C PHE A 81 -7.92 4.49 -6.53
N MET A 82 -8.24 5.72 -6.13
CA MET A 82 -9.52 6.38 -6.37
C MET A 82 -9.60 7.10 -7.71
N ILE A 83 -8.45 7.35 -8.36
CA ILE A 83 -8.41 7.79 -9.76
C ILE A 83 -8.99 6.72 -10.69
N GLY A 84 -8.93 5.43 -10.33
CA GLY A 84 -9.44 4.31 -11.14
C GLY A 84 -8.33 3.50 -11.80
N PRO A 85 -8.61 2.68 -12.82
CA PRO A 85 -7.55 2.03 -13.59
C PRO A 85 -6.67 3.07 -14.33
N PRO A 86 -5.42 2.73 -14.67
CA PRO A 86 -4.59 3.57 -15.53
C PRO A 86 -5.24 3.84 -16.89
N GLU A 87 -4.99 5.02 -17.45
CA GLU A 87 -5.41 5.35 -18.82
C GLU A 87 -4.51 4.59 -19.82
N MET A 88 -5.12 3.65 -20.56
CA MET A 88 -4.44 2.78 -21.53
C MET A 88 -4.83 3.09 -22.98
N THR A 89 -5.28 4.31 -23.25
CA THR A 89 -5.65 4.78 -24.59
C THR A 89 -4.80 6.00 -24.98
N PRO A 90 -4.89 6.49 -26.24
CA PRO A 90 -4.20 7.72 -26.65
C PRO A 90 -4.53 8.96 -25.80
N LYS A 91 -5.65 8.93 -25.05
CA LYS A 91 -6.01 9.98 -24.07
C LYS A 91 -5.03 10.08 -22.90
N LEU A 92 -4.10 9.15 -22.74
CA LEU A 92 -3.01 9.23 -21.79
C LEU A 92 -2.25 10.56 -21.89
N LEU A 93 -2.06 11.09 -23.10
CA LEU A 93 -1.35 12.35 -23.30
C LEU A 93 -2.11 13.54 -22.70
N GLU A 94 -3.44 13.52 -22.76
CA GLU A 94 -4.32 14.52 -22.15
C GLU A 94 -4.33 14.42 -20.62
N ARG A 95 -4.01 13.24 -20.07
CA ARG A 95 -4.06 12.90 -18.64
C ARG A 95 -2.69 12.65 -18.01
N THR A 96 -1.63 13.17 -18.65
CA THR A 96 -0.24 12.93 -18.24
C THR A 96 0.01 13.36 -16.79
N THR A 97 -0.58 14.48 -16.37
CA THR A 97 -0.39 15.03 -15.02
C THR A 97 -0.98 14.09 -13.96
N GLU A 98 -2.17 13.55 -14.21
CA GLU A 98 -2.88 12.64 -13.33
C GLU A 98 -2.15 11.31 -13.19
N GLU A 99 -1.65 10.75 -14.29
CA GLU A 99 -0.89 9.49 -14.27
C GLU A 99 0.49 9.67 -13.62
N HIS A 100 1.18 10.78 -13.87
CA HIS A 100 2.41 11.12 -13.15
C HIS A 100 2.16 11.26 -11.64
N PHE A 101 1.05 11.88 -11.23
CA PHE A 101 0.68 11.96 -9.82
C PHE A 101 0.41 10.58 -9.22
N ARG A 102 -0.33 9.71 -9.95
CA ARG A 102 -0.61 8.34 -9.53
C ARG A 102 0.68 7.56 -9.28
N TYR A 103 1.54 7.45 -10.29
CA TYR A 103 2.76 6.65 -10.19
C TYR A 103 3.82 7.32 -9.30
N GLY A 104 3.84 8.64 -9.21
CA GLY A 104 4.65 9.38 -8.24
C GLY A 104 4.28 9.03 -6.79
N LEU A 105 2.99 8.99 -6.46
CA LEU A 105 2.52 8.56 -5.15
C LEU A 105 2.76 7.07 -4.87
N LEU A 106 2.60 6.19 -5.86
CA LEU A 106 2.90 4.76 -5.70
C LEU A 106 4.40 4.49 -5.55
N LEU A 107 5.25 5.26 -6.24
CA LEU A 107 6.70 5.23 -6.06
C LEU A 107 7.07 5.67 -4.64
N LEU A 108 6.51 6.80 -4.17
CA LEU A 108 6.68 7.26 -2.81
C LEU A 108 6.18 6.23 -1.78
N SER A 109 5.05 5.56 -2.06
CA SER A 109 4.53 4.49 -1.21
C SER A 109 5.52 3.33 -1.10
N SER A 110 6.17 2.95 -2.20
CA SER A 110 7.18 1.89 -2.22
C SER A 110 8.39 2.24 -1.35
N ILE A 111 8.84 3.50 -1.40
CA ILE A 111 9.92 4.01 -0.54
C ILE A 111 9.49 4.00 0.93
N VAL A 112 8.30 4.49 1.24
CA VAL A 112 7.75 4.50 2.61
C VAL A 112 7.58 3.09 3.15
N PHE A 113 7.15 2.14 2.31
CA PHE A 113 7.06 0.72 2.66
C PHE A 113 8.43 0.17 3.04
N ALA A 114 9.46 0.43 2.23
CA ALA A 114 10.82 0.01 2.51
C ALA A 114 11.35 0.59 3.83
N ILE A 115 11.15 1.89 4.07
CA ILE A 115 11.56 2.55 5.32
C ILE A 115 10.86 1.91 6.53
N GLY A 116 9.55 1.72 6.45
CA GLY A 116 8.77 1.09 7.53
C GLY A 116 9.25 -0.34 7.83
N PHE A 117 9.46 -1.12 6.78
CA PHE A 117 9.94 -2.51 6.88
C PHE A 117 11.33 -2.59 7.51
N VAL A 118 12.29 -1.80 7.01
CA VAL A 118 13.66 -1.74 7.53
C VAL A 118 13.68 -1.26 8.99
N ASN A 119 12.87 -0.27 9.35
CA ASN A 119 12.80 0.23 10.72
C ASN A 119 12.31 -0.84 11.70
N ILE A 120 11.28 -1.61 11.33
CA ILE A 120 10.83 -2.75 12.14
C ILE A 120 11.94 -3.79 12.21
N LEU A 121 12.48 -4.22 11.08
CA LEU A 121 13.47 -5.29 11.04
C LEU A 121 14.74 -4.94 11.83
N ARG A 122 15.23 -3.70 11.72
CA ARG A 122 16.38 -3.18 12.48
C ARG A 122 16.17 -3.30 13.99
N LYS A 123 14.96 -2.99 14.46
CA LYS A 123 14.60 -3.08 15.89
C LYS A 123 14.64 -4.51 16.42
N TYR A 124 14.25 -5.49 15.61
CA TYR A 124 14.15 -6.90 16.00
C TYR A 124 15.32 -7.77 15.53
N TRP A 125 16.25 -7.23 14.74
CA TRP A 125 17.29 -7.97 14.03
C TRP A 125 18.14 -8.89 14.90
N LYS A 126 18.50 -8.42 16.10
CA LYS A 126 19.34 -9.19 17.05
C LYS A 126 18.60 -10.40 17.65
N ASN A 127 17.28 -10.33 17.73
CA ASN A 127 16.45 -11.30 18.46
C ASN A 127 15.76 -12.32 17.54
N ILE A 128 15.80 -12.12 16.22
CA ILE A 128 15.21 -13.05 15.25
C ILE A 128 16.19 -14.18 14.86
N SER A 129 15.64 -15.37 14.62
CA SER A 129 16.40 -16.54 14.16
C SER A 129 17.04 -16.31 12.80
N LEU A 130 18.06 -17.10 12.47
CA LEU A 130 18.74 -17.04 11.17
C LEU A 130 17.76 -17.23 9.99
N VAL A 131 16.83 -18.17 10.12
CA VAL A 131 15.78 -18.40 9.11
C VAL A 131 14.92 -17.14 8.90
N ASN A 132 14.54 -16.45 9.96
CA ASN A 132 13.74 -15.22 9.84
C ASN A 132 14.53 -14.04 9.23
N LYS A 133 15.86 -14.06 9.27
CA LYS A 133 16.68 -13.07 8.57
C LYS A 133 16.64 -13.23 7.05
N LEU A 134 16.25 -14.41 6.54
CA LEU A 134 16.06 -14.64 5.11
C LEU A 134 14.95 -13.78 4.50
N ILE A 135 14.08 -13.19 5.31
CA ILE A 135 13.04 -12.23 4.87
C ILE A 135 13.63 -11.04 4.07
N VAL A 136 14.92 -10.73 4.25
CA VAL A 136 15.61 -9.67 3.50
C VAL A 136 15.67 -9.98 2.00
N VAL A 137 15.80 -11.24 1.60
CA VAL A 137 15.90 -11.64 0.18
C VAL A 137 14.63 -11.29 -0.61
N PRO A 138 13.43 -11.78 -0.23
CA PRO A 138 12.20 -11.38 -0.91
C PRO A 138 11.91 -9.89 -0.72
N PHE A 139 12.38 -9.25 0.35
CA PHE A 139 12.22 -7.81 0.54
C PHE A 139 12.98 -6.99 -0.49
N VAL A 140 14.26 -7.29 -0.74
CA VAL A 140 15.07 -6.59 -1.74
C VAL A 140 14.48 -6.77 -3.13
N LEU A 141 14.08 -8.00 -3.49
CA LEU A 141 13.42 -8.27 -4.76
C LEU A 141 12.10 -7.52 -4.90
N CYS A 142 11.26 -7.56 -3.86
CA CYS A 142 9.99 -6.83 -3.83
C CYS A 142 10.21 -5.34 -4.07
N PHE A 143 11.15 -4.73 -3.36
CA PHE A 143 11.44 -3.31 -3.49
C PHE A 143 11.94 -2.97 -4.89
N ALA A 144 12.87 -3.75 -5.44
CA ALA A 144 13.38 -3.54 -6.80
C ALA A 144 12.26 -3.60 -7.85
N PHE A 145 11.39 -4.62 -7.79
CA PHE A 145 10.26 -4.74 -8.71
C PHE A 145 9.24 -3.62 -8.55
N LEU A 146 8.93 -3.20 -7.32
CA LEU A 146 7.99 -2.09 -7.10
C LEU A 146 8.54 -0.76 -7.61
N ILE A 147 9.83 -0.47 -7.41
CA ILE A 147 10.45 0.74 -7.95
C ILE A 147 10.43 0.70 -9.48
N TRP A 148 10.87 -0.40 -10.08
CA TRP A 148 10.88 -0.56 -11.53
C TRP A 148 9.47 -0.48 -12.16
N ASP A 149 8.47 -1.16 -11.58
CA ASP A 149 7.07 -1.13 -12.02
C ASP A 149 6.51 0.30 -12.01
N ASN A 150 6.74 1.05 -10.93
CA ASN A 150 6.25 2.43 -10.82
C ASN A 150 7.00 3.40 -11.74
N VAL A 151 8.33 3.26 -11.90
CA VAL A 151 9.13 4.13 -12.78
C VAL A 151 8.77 3.91 -14.25
N THR A 152 8.68 2.66 -14.70
CA THR A 152 8.28 2.36 -16.08
C THR A 152 6.86 2.86 -16.36
N SER A 153 5.93 2.69 -15.41
CA SER A 153 4.56 3.18 -15.58
C SER A 153 4.46 4.71 -15.58
N TYR A 154 5.31 5.39 -14.80
CA TYR A 154 5.41 6.85 -14.82
C TYR A 154 5.82 7.37 -16.21
N ASN A 155 6.63 6.61 -16.94
CA ASN A 155 7.16 7.01 -18.25
C ASN A 155 6.24 6.71 -19.44
N PHE A 156 5.08 6.06 -19.25
CA PHE A 156 4.17 5.70 -20.36
C PHE A 156 3.81 6.89 -21.25
N SER A 157 3.57 8.07 -20.67
CA SER A 157 3.24 9.27 -21.47
C SER A 157 4.41 9.73 -22.34
N THR A 158 5.64 9.54 -21.90
CA THR A 158 6.85 9.87 -22.67
C THR A 158 7.05 8.86 -23.79
N GLU A 159 6.95 7.57 -23.47
CA GLU A 159 7.10 6.48 -24.44
C GLU A 159 6.00 6.52 -25.53
N LEU A 160 4.76 6.88 -25.16
CA LEU A 160 3.70 7.09 -26.15
C LEU A 160 4.01 8.28 -27.08
N LYS A 161 4.62 9.36 -26.57
CA LYS A 161 5.04 10.48 -27.44
C LYS A 161 6.14 10.04 -28.41
N GLU A 162 7.12 9.28 -27.94
CA GLU A 162 8.18 8.74 -28.78
C GLU A 162 7.62 7.81 -29.86
N TRP A 163 6.69 6.92 -29.49
CA TRP A 163 5.97 6.05 -30.43
C TRP A 163 5.27 6.82 -31.56
N ILE A 164 4.61 7.94 -31.23
CA ILE A 164 3.95 8.81 -32.21
C ILE A 164 4.98 9.52 -33.08
N ASN A 165 6.09 10.01 -32.49
CA ASN A 165 7.16 10.69 -33.23
C ASN A 165 7.86 9.77 -34.25
N GLU A 166 7.85 8.46 -34.01
CA GLU A 166 8.32 7.44 -34.96
C GLU A 166 7.31 7.16 -36.09
N GLY A 167 6.16 7.84 -36.10
CA GLY A 167 5.12 7.70 -37.13
C GLY A 167 4.19 6.51 -36.93
N ARG A 168 4.18 5.89 -35.73
CA ARG A 168 3.32 4.74 -35.43
C ARG A 168 1.95 5.19 -34.92
N ASP A 169 0.93 4.33 -35.10
CA ASP A 169 -0.44 4.61 -34.65
C ASP A 169 -0.53 4.61 -33.10
N PRO A 170 -0.94 5.72 -32.47
CA PRO A 170 -1.13 5.80 -31.01
C PRO A 170 -2.07 4.72 -30.45
N ALA A 171 -3.09 4.30 -31.21
CA ALA A 171 -4.08 3.33 -30.73
C ALA A 171 -3.47 1.93 -30.50
N THR A 172 -2.32 1.65 -31.12
CA THR A 172 -1.66 0.34 -31.05
C THR A 172 -0.53 0.29 -30.02
N PHE A 173 -0.24 1.38 -29.31
CA PHE A 173 0.90 1.45 -28.38
C PHE A 173 0.83 0.35 -27.31
N PHE A 174 -0.25 0.29 -26.53
CA PHE A 174 -0.35 -0.65 -25.41
C PHE A 174 -0.51 -2.11 -25.84
N SER A 175 -1.06 -2.38 -27.03
CA SER A 175 -1.09 -3.75 -27.57
C SER A 175 0.29 -4.27 -27.99
N ASN A 176 1.24 -3.36 -28.25
CA ASN A 176 2.62 -3.69 -28.59
C ASN A 176 3.59 -3.45 -27.43
N TYR A 177 3.09 -2.96 -26.29
CA TYR A 177 3.91 -2.67 -25.13
C TYR A 177 4.17 -3.96 -24.34
N ASP A 178 5.44 -4.28 -24.11
CA ASP A 178 5.80 -5.40 -23.23
C ASP A 178 5.64 -4.98 -21.77
N PHE A 179 4.49 -5.32 -21.19
CA PHE A 179 4.21 -5.04 -19.78
C PHE A 179 5.08 -5.86 -18.83
N GLN A 180 5.72 -6.95 -19.27
CA GLN A 180 6.40 -7.92 -18.41
C GLN A 180 5.53 -8.27 -17.20
N GLU A 181 4.31 -8.74 -17.47
CA GLU A 181 3.24 -8.95 -16.49
C GLU A 181 3.69 -9.82 -15.30
N PHE A 182 4.50 -10.83 -15.57
CA PHE A 182 5.09 -11.68 -14.53
C PHE A 182 5.92 -10.89 -13.51
N CYS A 183 6.81 -10.00 -13.96
CA CYS A 183 7.64 -9.17 -13.09
C CYS A 183 6.78 -8.23 -12.23
N ARG A 184 5.78 -7.58 -12.85
CA ARG A 184 4.87 -6.66 -12.17
C ARG A 184 4.07 -7.38 -11.09
N THR A 185 3.46 -8.51 -11.43
CA THR A 185 2.66 -9.31 -10.49
C THR A 185 3.53 -9.95 -9.40
N LEU A 186 4.76 -10.36 -9.72
CA LEU A 186 5.69 -10.93 -8.74
C LEU A 186 6.03 -9.92 -7.65
N GLY A 187 6.37 -8.67 -8.00
CA GLY A 187 6.67 -7.61 -7.02
C GLY A 187 5.56 -7.41 -5.99
N ARG A 188 4.29 -7.49 -6.41
CA ARG A 188 3.11 -7.35 -5.54
C ARG A 188 2.84 -8.61 -4.72
N SER A 189 3.01 -9.79 -5.33
CA SER A 189 2.88 -11.07 -4.63
C SER A 189 3.89 -11.21 -3.48
N LEU A 190 5.09 -10.63 -3.63
CA LEU A 190 6.09 -10.62 -2.56
C LEU A 190 5.63 -9.81 -1.35
N ILE A 191 4.82 -8.75 -1.51
CA ILE A 191 4.22 -8.04 -0.37
C ILE A 191 3.34 -8.99 0.44
N TYR A 192 2.54 -9.81 -0.23
CA TYR A 192 1.69 -10.83 0.38
C TYR A 192 2.46 -11.96 1.07
N ILE A 193 3.74 -12.13 0.77
CA ILE A 193 4.61 -13.05 1.52
C ILE A 193 5.27 -12.32 2.71
N LEU A 194 5.76 -11.10 2.46
CA LEU A 194 6.53 -10.30 3.41
C LEU A 194 5.71 -9.87 4.61
N ILE A 195 4.48 -9.41 4.42
CA ILE A 195 3.67 -8.91 5.53
C ILE A 195 3.27 -10.01 6.51
N PRO A 196 2.76 -11.18 6.09
CA PRO A 196 2.55 -12.30 7.00
C PRO A 196 3.82 -12.75 7.72
N TRP A 197 4.96 -12.80 7.02
CA TRP A 197 6.24 -13.19 7.64
C TRP A 197 6.66 -12.17 8.70
N LEU A 198 6.63 -10.88 8.38
CA LEU A 198 6.92 -9.81 9.35
C LEU A 198 5.94 -9.84 10.53
N SER A 199 4.66 -10.11 10.26
CA SER A 199 3.63 -10.27 11.29
C SER A 199 3.93 -11.43 12.21
N PHE A 200 4.40 -12.57 11.69
CA PHE A 200 4.80 -13.71 12.50
C PHE A 200 5.97 -13.38 13.43
N ILE A 201 6.95 -12.61 12.96
CA ILE A 201 8.05 -12.09 13.81
C ILE A 201 7.46 -11.25 14.95
N LEU A 202 6.58 -10.28 14.63
CA LEU A 202 5.95 -9.40 15.61
C LEU A 202 5.00 -10.14 16.58
N PHE A 203 4.40 -11.25 16.14
CA PHE A 203 3.55 -12.10 16.97
C PHE A 203 4.35 -12.80 18.07
N LYS A 204 5.56 -13.30 17.75
CA LYS A 204 6.43 -13.94 18.75
C LYS A 204 6.83 -12.98 19.87
N ASP A 205 6.97 -11.69 19.57
CA ASP A 205 7.27 -10.66 20.55
C ASP A 205 6.02 -10.10 21.27
N GLY A 206 4.84 -10.65 20.97
CA GLY A 206 3.57 -10.28 21.60
C GLY A 206 3.03 -8.90 21.20
N LEU A 207 3.47 -8.36 20.06
CA LEU A 207 2.99 -7.06 19.55
C LEU A 207 1.73 -7.14 18.71
N ILE A 208 1.44 -8.32 18.16
CA ILE A 208 0.19 -8.60 17.45
C ILE A 208 -0.50 -9.80 18.06
N ARG A 209 -1.83 -9.84 18.00
CA ARG A 209 -2.62 -10.95 18.53
C ARG A 209 -2.73 -12.07 17.50
N LYS A 210 -3.01 -13.30 17.96
CA LYS A 210 -3.22 -14.46 17.08
C LYS A 210 -4.28 -14.21 15.99
N GLY A 211 -5.41 -13.60 16.35
CA GLY A 211 -6.48 -13.28 15.38
C GLY A 211 -6.05 -12.26 14.31
N GLN A 212 -5.20 -11.30 14.67
CA GLN A 212 -4.64 -10.32 13.74
C GLN A 212 -3.68 -10.97 12.74
N LEU A 213 -2.81 -11.88 13.24
CA LEU A 213 -1.93 -12.67 12.39
C LEU A 213 -2.75 -13.54 11.41
N ILE A 214 -3.77 -14.25 11.90
CA ILE A 214 -4.64 -15.10 11.05
C ILE A 214 -5.29 -14.27 9.95
N PHE A 215 -5.83 -13.09 10.28
CA PHE A 215 -6.43 -12.19 9.29
C PHE A 215 -5.44 -11.79 8.19
N LEU A 216 -4.22 -11.37 8.56
CA LEU A 216 -3.19 -10.98 7.58
C LEU A 216 -2.73 -12.14 6.71
N VAL A 217 -2.59 -13.34 7.29
CA VAL A 217 -2.27 -14.57 6.55
C VAL A 217 -3.38 -14.88 5.55
N LEU A 218 -4.65 -14.93 5.98
CA LEU A 218 -5.77 -15.26 5.10
C LEU A 218 -5.90 -14.28 3.93
N PHE A 219 -5.86 -12.98 4.21
CA PHE A 219 -5.95 -11.96 3.17
C PHE A 219 -4.78 -12.07 2.18
N SER A 220 -3.57 -12.30 2.68
CA SER A 220 -2.39 -12.40 1.81
C SER A 220 -2.38 -13.69 0.99
N SER A 221 -2.91 -14.80 1.51
CA SER A 221 -3.12 -16.03 0.75
C SER A 221 -4.07 -15.82 -0.43
N ILE A 222 -5.12 -15.01 -0.27
CA ILE A 222 -6.00 -14.61 -1.38
C ILE A 222 -5.19 -13.83 -2.43
N GLY A 223 -4.37 -12.86 -2.01
CA GLY A 223 -3.50 -12.14 -2.93
C GLY A 223 -2.56 -13.05 -3.73
N ILE A 224 -1.93 -14.04 -3.08
CA ILE A 224 -1.08 -15.04 -3.73
C ILE A 224 -1.90 -15.90 -4.71
N LEU A 225 -3.13 -16.30 -4.38
CA LEU A 225 -4.01 -17.02 -5.30
C LEU A 225 -4.26 -16.21 -6.57
N PHE A 226 -4.58 -14.92 -6.45
CA PHE A 226 -4.78 -14.05 -7.61
C PHE A 226 -3.51 -13.89 -8.45
N PHE A 227 -2.33 -13.94 -7.85
CA PHE A 227 -1.06 -13.96 -8.61
C PHE A 227 -0.98 -15.19 -9.50
N PHE A 228 -1.30 -16.38 -8.97
CA PHE A 228 -1.31 -17.61 -9.76
C PHE A 228 -2.38 -17.56 -10.86
N LEU A 229 -3.59 -17.12 -10.54
CA LEU A 229 -4.67 -17.01 -11.55
C LEU A 229 -4.27 -16.04 -12.68
N ALA A 230 -3.65 -14.90 -12.35
CA ALA A 230 -3.23 -13.91 -13.33
C ALA A 230 -2.17 -14.45 -14.30
N ASN A 231 -1.16 -15.15 -13.79
CA ASN A 231 -0.02 -15.61 -14.60
C ASN A 231 -0.29 -16.91 -15.37
N PHE A 232 -1.20 -17.77 -14.87
CA PHE A 232 -1.43 -19.10 -15.46
C PHE A 232 -2.78 -19.24 -16.15
N ILE A 233 -3.76 -18.39 -15.84
CA ILE A 233 -5.10 -18.43 -16.47
C ILE A 233 -5.34 -17.18 -17.32
N GLY A 234 -4.95 -16.00 -16.85
CA GLY A 234 -4.95 -14.79 -17.66
C GLY A 234 -5.12 -13.49 -16.87
N ILE A 235 -4.82 -12.37 -17.54
CA ILE A 235 -4.73 -11.03 -16.95
C ILE A 235 -6.05 -10.50 -16.34
N GLN A 236 -7.20 -11.11 -16.67
CA GLN A 236 -8.48 -10.77 -16.04
C GLN A 236 -8.45 -10.93 -14.50
N PHE A 237 -7.55 -11.77 -13.97
CA PHE A 237 -7.33 -11.96 -12.54
C PHE A 237 -6.28 -11.01 -11.95
N TYR A 238 -5.77 -10.05 -12.71
CA TYR A 238 -4.88 -9.01 -12.20
C TYR A 238 -5.60 -8.10 -11.19
N PHE A 239 -6.89 -7.88 -11.39
CA PHE A 239 -7.73 -7.16 -10.45
C PHE A 239 -8.50 -8.15 -9.54
N PRO A 240 -8.74 -7.88 -8.24
CA PRO A 240 -8.49 -6.64 -7.49
C PRO A 240 -7.20 -6.63 -6.64
N PHE A 241 -6.55 -7.78 -6.43
CA PHE A 241 -5.44 -7.90 -5.46
C PHE A 241 -4.05 -7.62 -6.05
N MET A 242 -3.90 -7.47 -7.38
CA MET A 242 -2.63 -6.99 -7.92
C MET A 242 -2.59 -5.47 -8.04
N VAL A 243 -3.64 -4.70 -7.76
CA VAL A 243 -3.52 -3.22 -7.81
C VAL A 243 -2.50 -2.77 -6.77
N PRO A 244 -1.46 -1.96 -7.11
CA PRO A 244 -0.41 -1.57 -6.17
C PRO A 244 -0.94 -1.03 -4.83
N ALA A 245 -1.99 -0.20 -4.89
CA ALA A 245 -2.64 0.35 -3.71
C ALA A 245 -3.31 -0.70 -2.81
N VAL A 246 -3.89 -1.76 -3.39
CA VAL A 246 -4.52 -2.86 -2.67
C VAL A 246 -3.47 -3.85 -2.15
N ALA A 247 -2.40 -4.08 -2.91
CA ALA A 247 -1.28 -4.92 -2.50
C ALA A 247 -0.60 -4.43 -1.22
N LEU A 248 -0.61 -3.12 -0.97
CA LEU A 248 -0.09 -2.50 0.25
C LEU A 248 -1.06 -2.52 1.44
N ALA A 249 -2.32 -2.95 1.25
CA ALA A 249 -3.33 -3.00 2.32
C ALA A 249 -2.92 -3.81 3.55
N PRO A 250 -2.29 -5.00 3.43
CA PRO A 250 -1.84 -5.76 4.60
C PRO A 250 -0.82 -4.98 5.44
N ALA A 251 0.08 -4.23 4.80
CA ALA A 251 1.05 -3.39 5.49
C ALA A 251 0.33 -2.27 6.25
N TYR A 252 -0.61 -1.59 5.59
CA TYR A 252 -1.44 -0.56 6.21
C TYR A 252 -2.22 -1.11 7.42
N TRP A 253 -2.88 -2.26 7.31
CA TRP A 253 -3.62 -2.83 8.44
C TRP A 253 -2.71 -3.30 9.58
N LEU A 254 -1.53 -3.84 9.27
CA LEU A 254 -0.52 -4.14 10.27
C LEU A 254 -0.15 -2.87 11.09
N SER A 255 -0.11 -1.69 10.46
CA SER A 255 0.07 -0.43 11.20
C SER A 255 -1.03 -0.18 12.23
N LEU A 256 -2.30 -0.33 11.84
CA LEU A 256 -3.44 -0.10 12.71
C LEU A 256 -3.43 -1.08 13.89
N MET A 257 -3.02 -2.32 13.63
CA MET A 257 -2.81 -3.32 14.68
C MET A 257 -1.72 -2.89 15.66
N LEU A 258 -0.57 -2.42 15.19
CA LEU A 258 0.52 -1.94 16.04
C LEU A 258 0.17 -0.66 16.82
N ILE A 259 -0.62 0.24 16.22
CA ILE A 259 -1.02 1.52 16.82
C ILE A 259 -2.13 1.31 17.86
N SER A 260 -3.09 0.42 17.58
CA SER A 260 -4.21 0.13 18.48
C SER A 260 -3.79 -0.60 19.76
N GLN A 261 -2.64 -1.28 19.76
CA GLN A 261 -2.12 -2.02 20.91
C GLN A 261 -1.32 -1.19 21.92
N CYS A 262 -1.30 0.14 21.79
CA CYS A 262 -0.58 1.02 22.71
C CYS A 262 -1.29 1.18 24.08
N LYS A 263 -1.52 0.07 24.80
CA LYS A 263 -1.54 -0.10 26.28
C LYS A 263 -2.08 -1.49 26.65
N SER A 264 -1.22 -2.35 27.22
CA SER A 264 -1.50 -3.28 28.34
C SER A 264 -0.38 -4.34 28.52
N LYS A 265 0.89 -3.93 28.57
CA LYS A 265 1.79 -4.60 29.51
C LYS A 265 1.89 -3.64 30.70
N ASN A 266 1.15 -3.98 31.75
CA ASN A 266 1.62 -3.67 33.09
C ASN A 266 3.10 -4.04 33.08
N ILE A 267 3.95 -3.04 33.27
CA ILE A 267 5.22 -3.26 33.94
C ILE A 267 4.79 -3.98 35.20
N ALA A 268 4.99 -5.30 35.20
CA ALA A 268 4.91 -6.08 36.40
C ALA A 268 5.86 -5.38 37.36
N VAL A 269 5.25 -4.66 38.28
CA VAL A 269 5.65 -4.53 39.66
C VAL A 269 6.91 -5.37 39.91
N ASP A 270 8.07 -4.74 39.79
CA ASP A 270 9.25 -5.19 40.49
C ASP A 270 9.00 -4.85 41.96
N LYS A 271 8.20 -5.71 42.60
CA LYS A 271 8.22 -5.92 44.04
C LYS A 271 8.77 -7.33 44.19
N SER A 272 9.85 -7.45 44.98
CA SER A 272 10.63 -8.65 45.31
C SER A 272 11.55 -9.13 44.17
N LEU A 273 12.88 -9.05 44.25
CA LEU A 273 13.82 -9.14 45.38
C LEU A 273 15.07 -8.27 45.15
#